data_AF-A0A7X7P6I6-F1
#
_entry.id   AF-A0A7X7P6I6-F1
#
_cell.length_a   1.000
_cell.length_b   1.000
_cell.length_c   1.000
_cell.angle_alpha   90.00
_cell.angle_beta   90.00
_cell.angle_gamma   90.00
#
_symmetry.space_group_name_H-M   'P 1'
#
loop_
_entity.id
_entity.type
_entity.pdbx_description
1 polymer ?
#
loop_
_entity_poly.entity_id
_entity_poly.type
_entity_poly.pdbx_seq_one_letter_code
_entity_poly.pdbx_strand_id
1 'polypeptide(L)'
;MISEKDLQEFESLDLYEKISRIEQRLEGKENPKPFELGMLLALKMAVEIREQKELGSESAVLVARWADLYPESVVEEAISNAKEFLLHSTSLVEKIRESLIGDDPKEDSGAK
;
A
#
# COMPACT_ATOMS: atom_id res chain seq x y z
N MET A 1 5.35 14.33 -1.03
CA MET A 1 3.93 14.64 -1.23
C MET A 1 3.62 14.37 -2.70
N ILE A 2 2.61 13.51 -2.96
CA ILE A 2 2.14 13.14 -4.30
C ILE A 2 1.01 14.11 -4.62
N SER A 3 1.11 14.80 -5.77
CA SER A 3 0.07 15.73 -6.24
C SER A 3 -1.15 14.96 -6.76
N GLU A 4 -2.30 15.63 -6.92
CA GLU A 4 -3.49 15.06 -7.61
C GLU A 4 -3.11 14.48 -8.99
N LYS A 5 -2.14 15.12 -9.67
CA LYS A 5 -1.58 14.65 -10.94
C LYS A 5 -0.81 13.33 -10.78
N ASP A 6 -0.01 13.18 -9.73
CA ASP A 6 0.68 11.92 -9.44
C ASP A 6 -0.30 10.78 -9.09
N LEU A 7 -1.47 11.12 -8.53
CA LEU A 7 -2.56 10.16 -8.26
C LEU A 7 -3.19 9.67 -9.58
N GLN A 8 -3.52 10.60 -10.48
CA GLN A 8 -4.06 10.27 -11.81
C GLN A 8 -3.06 9.48 -12.65
N GLU A 9 -1.78 9.85 -12.59
CA GLU A 9 -0.71 9.07 -13.20
C GLU A 9 -0.67 7.66 -12.61
N PHE A 10 -0.71 7.52 -11.28
CA PHE A 10 -0.74 6.22 -10.62
C PHE A 10 -1.95 5.37 -11.02
N GLU A 11 -3.14 5.95 -11.15
CA GLU A 11 -4.33 5.21 -11.62
C GLU A 11 -4.15 4.67 -13.05
N SER A 12 -3.49 5.44 -13.92
CA SER A 12 -3.21 5.07 -15.30
C SER A 12 -2.10 4.02 -15.48
N LEU A 13 -1.28 3.80 -14.46
CA LEU A 13 -0.21 2.79 -14.47
C LEU A 13 -0.79 1.37 -14.56
N ASP A 14 -0.04 0.49 -15.23
CA ASP A 14 -0.33 -0.93 -15.17
C ASP A 14 -0.04 -1.53 -13.78
N LEU A 15 -0.49 -2.76 -13.56
CA LEU A 15 -0.35 -3.44 -12.26
C LEU A 15 1.11 -3.57 -11.81
N TYR A 16 2.04 -3.87 -12.71
CA TYR A 16 3.46 -4.06 -12.37
C TYR A 16 4.15 -2.72 -12.13
N GLU A 17 3.77 -1.68 -12.87
CA GLU A 17 4.23 -0.31 -12.64
C GLU A 17 3.76 0.23 -11.28
N LYS A 18 2.51 -0.03 -10.91
CA LYS A 18 1.97 0.30 -9.58
C LYS A 18 2.77 -0.37 -8.46
N ILE A 19 3.07 -1.65 -8.62
CA ILE A 19 3.90 -2.43 -7.69
C ILE A 19 5.29 -1.80 -7.56
N SER A 20 5.97 -1.56 -8.68
CA SER A 20 7.31 -0.99 -8.72
C SER A 20 7.38 0.35 -7.98
N ARG A 21 6.40 1.23 -8.19
CA ARG A 21 6.35 2.55 -7.53
C ARG A 21 6.16 2.45 -6.02
N ILE A 22 5.38 1.47 -5.55
CA ILE A 22 5.20 1.24 -4.10
C ILE A 22 6.44 0.59 -3.50
N GLU A 23 7.06 -0.37 -4.18
CA GLU A 23 8.32 -0.98 -3.74
C GLU A 23 9.42 0.07 -3.59
N GLN A 24 9.59 0.96 -4.56
CA GLN A 24 10.53 2.09 -4.48
C GLN A 24 10.23 3.02 -3.31
N ARG A 25 8.95 3.25 -2.99
CA ARG A 25 8.55 4.09 -1.84
C ARG A 25 8.85 3.40 -0.49
N LEU A 26 8.86 2.08 -0.47
CA LEU A 26 9.11 1.27 0.73
C LEU A 26 10.60 0.93 0.92
N GLU A 27 11.40 1.02 -0.14
CA GLU A 27 12.82 0.73 -0.10
C GLU A 27 13.56 1.58 0.93
N GLY A 28 14.27 0.93 1.86
CA GLY A 28 15.04 1.60 2.91
C GLY A 28 14.21 2.23 4.04
N LYS A 29 12.88 2.07 4.06
CA LYS A 29 12.06 2.55 5.19
C LYS A 29 12.16 1.59 6.38
N GLU A 30 12.65 2.10 7.50
CA GLU A 30 12.67 1.35 8.77
C GLU A 30 11.28 1.20 9.39
N ASN A 31 10.39 2.17 9.17
CA ASN A 31 9.04 2.21 9.74
C ASN A 31 7.99 2.47 8.64
N PRO A 32 7.69 1.49 7.78
CA PRO A 32 6.65 1.64 6.77
C PRO A 32 5.26 1.72 7.42
N LYS A 33 4.35 2.49 6.81
CA LYS A 33 2.96 2.51 7.28
C LYS A 33 2.30 1.15 6.95
N PRO A 34 1.53 0.54 7.87
CA PRO A 34 0.82 -0.73 7.60
C PRO A 34 -0.02 -0.68 6.32
N PHE A 35 -0.62 0.47 6.03
CA PHE A 35 -1.37 0.70 4.80
C PHE A 35 -0.53 0.52 3.53
N GLU A 36 0.70 1.04 3.50
CA GLU A 36 1.59 0.95 2.33
C GLU A 36 2.00 -0.51 2.06
N LEU A 37 2.29 -1.26 3.14
CA LEU A 37 2.55 -2.70 3.07
C LEU A 37 1.30 -3.47 2.60
N GLY A 38 0.13 -3.15 3.15
CA GLY A 38 -1.13 -3.79 2.77
C GLY A 38 -1.49 -3.56 1.30
N MET A 39 -1.23 -2.36 0.78
CA MET A 39 -1.41 -2.03 -0.63
C MET A 39 -0.46 -2.84 -1.52
N LEU A 40 0.83 -2.95 -1.16
CA LEU A 40 1.78 -3.79 -1.89
C LEU A 40 1.35 -5.26 -1.89
N LEU A 41 0.93 -5.78 -0.73
CA LEU A 41 0.48 -7.16 -0.59
C LEU A 41 -0.72 -7.45 -1.48
N ALA A 42 -1.74 -6.58 -1.47
CA ALA A 42 -2.92 -6.73 -2.31
C ALA A 42 -2.58 -6.72 -3.80
N LEU A 43 -1.67 -5.85 -4.25
CA LEU A 43 -1.26 -5.80 -5.65
C LEU A 43 -0.48 -7.06 -6.07
N LYS A 44 0.40 -7.59 -5.21
CA LYS A 44 1.10 -8.87 -5.47
C LYS A 44 0.11 -10.04 -5.54
N MET A 45 -0.89 -10.08 -4.64
CA MET A 45 -1.97 -11.06 -4.70
C MET A 45 -2.81 -10.90 -5.99
N ALA A 46 -3.06 -9.67 -6.45
CA ALA A 46 -3.73 -9.44 -7.73
C ALA A 46 -2.92 -9.95 -8.93
N VAL A 47 -1.59 -9.90 -8.87
CA VAL A 47 -0.71 -10.53 -9.88
C VAL A 47 -0.89 -12.05 -9.86
N GLU A 48 -0.87 -12.69 -8.69
CA GLU A 48 -1.09 -14.13 -8.57
C GLU A 48 -2.43 -14.55 -9.20
N ILE A 49 -3.50 -13.80 -8.92
CA ILE A 49 -4.83 -14.02 -9.53
C ILE A 49 -4.78 -13.86 -11.05
N ARG A 50 -4.16 -12.77 -11.54
CA ARG A 50 -4.04 -12.48 -12.99
C ARG A 50 -3.25 -13.56 -13.72
N GLU A 51 -2.22 -14.10 -13.09
CA GLU A 51 -1.35 -15.14 -13.64
C GLU A 51 -1.87 -16.56 -13.39
N GLN A 52 -3.05 -16.71 -12.77
CA GLN A 52 -3.66 -18.00 -12.41
C GLN A 52 -2.77 -18.86 -11.49
N LYS A 53 -2.01 -18.21 -10.62
CA LYS A 53 -1.23 -18.85 -9.57
C LYS A 53 -2.09 -19.08 -8.33
N GLU A 54 -1.65 -20.01 -7.48
CA GLU A 54 -2.26 -20.18 -6.16
C GLU A 54 -2.07 -18.90 -5.32
N LEU A 55 -3.14 -18.44 -4.68
CA LEU A 55 -3.11 -17.23 -3.87
C LEU A 55 -2.17 -17.43 -2.67
N GLY A 56 -1.24 -16.51 -2.48
CA GLY A 56 -0.22 -16.61 -1.43
C GLY A 56 1.07 -17.31 -1.88
N SER A 57 1.12 -17.91 -3.08
CA SER A 57 2.29 -18.67 -3.53
C SER A 57 3.60 -17.85 -3.55
N GLU A 58 3.51 -16.54 -3.80
CA GLU A 58 4.65 -15.61 -3.76
C GLU A 58 4.47 -14.57 -2.66
N SER A 59 3.24 -14.09 -2.47
CA SER A 59 2.92 -13.02 -1.53
C SER A 59 3.02 -13.45 -0.06
N ALA A 60 2.90 -14.74 0.27
CA ALA A 60 3.15 -15.22 1.65
C ALA A 60 4.63 -15.12 2.05
N VAL A 61 5.56 -15.27 1.09
CA VAL A 61 7.00 -15.10 1.34
C VAL A 61 7.31 -13.66 1.73
N LEU A 62 6.61 -12.70 1.12
CA LEU A 62 6.73 -11.29 1.46
C LEU A 62 6.29 -11.02 2.90
N VAL A 63 5.16 -11.58 3.32
CA VAL A 63 4.65 -11.46 4.70
C VAL A 63 5.61 -12.11 5.70
N ALA A 64 6.14 -13.30 5.39
CA ALA A 64 7.12 -13.97 6.23
C ALA A 64 8.36 -13.09 6.46
N ARG A 65 8.88 -12.47 5.39
CA ARG A 65 10.01 -11.54 5.49
C ARG A 65 9.68 -10.30 6.33
N TRP A 66 8.46 -9.78 6.25
CA TRP A 66 8.04 -8.64 7.07
C TRP A 66 7.95 -8.97 8.55
N ALA A 67 7.56 -10.21 8.91
CA ALA A 67 7.53 -10.65 10.30
C ALA A 67 8.92 -10.64 10.97
N ASP A 68 9.99 -10.79 10.18
CA ASP A 68 11.37 -10.68 10.67
C ASP A 68 11.87 -9.21 10.79
N LEU A 69 11.24 -8.28 10.06
CA LEU A 69 11.72 -6.90 9.90
C LEU A 69 10.91 -5.87 10.68
N TYR A 70 9.62 -6.11 10.87
CA TYR A 70 8.68 -5.13 11.41
C TYR A 70 7.92 -5.70 12.62
N PRO A 71 7.40 -4.84 13.52
CA PRO A 71 6.58 -5.29 14.62
C PRO A 71 5.35 -6.09 14.13
N GLU A 72 4.98 -7.12 14.88
CA GLU A 72 3.83 -7.99 14.57
C GLU A 72 2.56 -7.18 14.28
N SER A 73 2.27 -6.15 15.09
CA SER A 73 1.11 -5.28 14.90
C SER A 73 1.08 -4.59 13.53
N VAL A 74 2.24 -4.17 13.01
CA VAL A 74 2.36 -3.55 11.68
C VAL A 74 2.05 -4.56 10.58
N VAL A 75 2.54 -5.79 10.74
CA VAL A 75 2.36 -6.87 9.77
C VAL A 75 0.90 -7.35 9.75
N GLU A 76 0.29 -7.55 10.92
CA GLU A 76 -1.12 -7.95 11.03
C GLU A 76 -2.06 -6.88 10.44
N GLU A 77 -1.80 -5.60 10.72
CA GLU A 77 -2.59 -4.50 10.18
C GLU A 77 -2.40 -4.39 8.65
N ALA A 78 -1.20 -4.64 8.12
CA ALA A 78 -0.96 -4.71 6.68
C ALA A 78 -1.77 -5.83 6.01
N ILE A 79 -1.83 -7.03 6.62
CA ILE A 79 -2.65 -8.15 6.14
C ILE A 79 -4.14 -7.79 6.17
N SER A 80 -4.59 -7.14 7.23
CA SER A 80 -5.99 -6.66 7.35
C SER A 80 -6.33 -5.68 6.23
N ASN A 81 -5.45 -4.69 5.99
CA ASN A 81 -5.60 -3.75 4.88
C ASN A 81 -5.62 -4.47 3.53
N ALA A 82 -4.71 -5.43 3.29
CA ALA A 82 -4.68 -6.23 2.05
C ALA A 82 -5.98 -6.98 1.77
N LYS A 83 -6.61 -7.54 2.80
CA LYS A 83 -7.93 -8.18 2.68
C LYS A 83 -9.01 -7.18 2.31
N GLU A 84 -9.01 -6.00 2.92
CA GLU A 84 -9.94 -4.91 2.59
C GLU A 84 -9.78 -4.48 1.12
N PHE A 85 -8.54 -4.34 0.63
CA PHE A 85 -8.22 -4.06 -0.78
C PHE A 85 -8.85 -5.04 -1.76
N LEU A 86 -8.82 -6.34 -1.43
CA LEU A 86 -9.35 -7.39 -2.29
C LEU A 86 -10.88 -7.51 -2.21
N LEU A 87 -11.47 -7.33 -1.02
CA LEU A 87 -12.89 -7.55 -0.77
C LEU A 87 -13.75 -6.32 -1.07
N HIS A 88 -13.18 -5.11 -0.93
CA HIS A 88 -13.90 -3.85 -0.98
C HIS A 88 -13.18 -2.82 -1.85
N SER A 89 -12.86 -3.19 -3.10
CA SER A 89 -12.07 -2.37 -4.02
C SER A 89 -12.62 -0.95 -4.30
N THR A 90 -13.92 -0.70 -4.08
CA THR A 90 -14.58 0.60 -4.26
C THR A 90 -14.49 1.54 -3.06
N SER A 91 -14.34 1.04 -1.82
CA SER A 91 -14.32 1.87 -0.58
C SER A 91 -12.96 2.56 -0.34
N LEU A 92 -12.10 2.53 -1.34
CA LEU A 92 -10.69 2.33 -1.12
C LEU A 92 -9.81 3.22 -2.00
N VAL A 93 -10.40 3.76 -3.07
CA VAL A 93 -9.90 4.94 -3.79
C VAL A 93 -9.66 6.10 -2.82
N GLU A 94 -10.59 6.35 -1.89
CA GLU A 94 -10.47 7.42 -0.89
C GLU A 94 -9.33 7.16 0.11
N LYS A 95 -9.15 5.92 0.59
CA LYS A 95 -8.05 5.58 1.50
C LYS A 95 -6.69 5.61 0.82
N ILE A 96 -6.61 5.19 -0.46
CA ILE A 96 -5.39 5.32 -1.27
C ILE A 96 -5.05 6.80 -1.44
N ARG A 97 -6.05 7.62 -1.76
CA ARG A 97 -5.91 9.08 -1.84
C ARG A 97 -5.35 9.63 -0.53
N GLU A 98 -5.95 9.33 0.63
CA GLU A 98 -5.47 9.81 1.93
C GLU A 98 -4.03 9.35 2.28
N SER A 99 -3.65 8.11 1.95
CA SER A 99 -2.32 7.58 2.30
C SER A 99 -1.19 7.96 1.33
N LEU A 100 -1.54 8.18 0.06
CA LEU A 100 -0.62 8.75 -0.92
C LEU A 100 -0.48 10.27 -0.74
N ILE A 101 -1.53 10.96 -0.26
CA ILE A 101 -1.59 12.43 -0.18
C ILE A 101 -1.32 13.01 1.24
N GLY A 102 -1.76 12.42 2.36
CA GLY A 102 -1.73 13.08 3.70
C GLY A 102 -0.35 13.07 4.40
N ASP A 103 0.08 14.11 5.13
CA ASP A 103 -0.63 15.21 5.85
C ASP A 103 -0.17 16.61 5.39
N ASP A 104 -1.12 17.52 5.17
CA ASP A 104 -0.88 18.95 5.41
C ASP A 104 -0.96 19.12 6.94
N PRO A 105 0.07 19.64 7.64
CA PRO A 105 -0.18 20.12 8.99
C PRO A 105 -1.26 21.17 8.84
N LYS A 106 -2.39 20.97 9.54
CA LYS A 106 -3.25 22.10 9.89
C LYS A 106 -2.30 23.13 10.51
N GLU A 107 -1.94 24.15 9.74
CA GLU A 107 -1.29 25.32 10.26
C GLU A 107 -2.22 25.80 11.37
N ASP A 108 -1.73 25.63 12.58
CA ASP A 108 -2.16 26.31 13.77
C ASP A 108 -2.15 27.80 13.44
N SER A 109 -3.29 28.32 12.98
CA SER A 109 -3.51 29.76 12.86
C SER A 109 -3.77 30.33 14.25
N GLY A 110 -2.82 30.13 15.16
CA GLY A 110 -2.53 31.05 16.23
C GLY A 110 -1.76 32.22 15.65
N ALA A 111 -2.46 33.29 15.25
CA ALA A 111 -2.05 34.70 15.37
C ALA A 111 -2.93 35.62 14.50
N LYS A 112 -4.02 36.13 15.06
CA LYS A 112 -4.16 37.54 15.48
C LYS A 112 -5.54 37.83 16.04
#